data_AF-A0A920D9V0-F1
#
_entry.id   AF-A0A920D9V0-F1
#
_cell.length_a   1.000
_cell.length_b   1.000
_cell.length_c   1.000
_cell.angle_alpha   90.00
_cell.angle_beta   90.00
_cell.angle_gamma   90.00
#
_symmetry.space_group_name_H-M   'P 1'
#
loop_
_entity.id
_entity.type
_entity.pdbx_description
1 polymer ?
#
loop_
_entity_poly.entity_id
_entity_poly.type
_entity_poly.pdbx_seq_one_letter_code
_entity_poly.pdbx_strand_id
1 'polypeptide(L)' 'MALRVGGSRLPEWFSRTNKKQVDLARHLGVSESFISQVINGKAKMSVEKMKMSADFLGCHMEDLVEWIYESPSDKRK' A
#
# COMPACT_ATOMS: atom_id res chain seq x y z
N MET A 1 11.25 -2.78 19.63
CA MET A 1 10.70 -3.25 18.34
C MET A 1 10.14 -2.04 17.63
N ALA A 2 10.57 -1.75 16.41
CA ALA A 2 10.01 -0.68 15.60
C ALA A 2 9.08 -1.28 14.56
N LEU A 3 7.83 -0.79 14.49
CA LEU A 3 6.89 -1.18 13.45
C LEU A 3 7.18 -0.32 12.22
N ARG A 4 7.54 -0.95 11.10
CA ARG A 4 7.72 -0.26 9.83
C ARG A 4 6.76 -0.81 8.78
N VAL A 5 6.27 0.10 7.95
CA VAL A 5 5.57 -0.24 6.71
C VAL A 5 6.61 -0.82 5.75
N GLY A 6 6.46 -2.09 5.41
CA GLY A 6 7.23 -2.81 4.41
C GLY A 6 6.72 -2.55 3.00
N GLY A 7 6.56 -3.62 2.21
CA GLY A 7 6.06 -3.55 0.85
C GLY A 7 4.56 -3.18 0.76
N SER A 8 4.14 -2.73 -0.42
CA SER A 8 2.73 -2.53 -0.74
C SER A 8 2.11 -3.84 -1.22
N ARG A 9 0.97 -4.23 -0.64
CA ARG A 9 0.19 -5.42 -1.02
C ARG A 9 -0.88 -5.10 -2.05
N LEU A 10 -0.94 -3.87 -2.54
CA LEU A 10 -1.87 -3.44 -3.60
C LEU A 10 -1.88 -4.39 -4.83
N PRO A 11 -0.74 -4.92 -5.33
CA PRO A 11 -0.75 -5.85 -6.47
C PRO A 11 -1.54 -7.13 -6.24
N GLU A 12 -1.46 -7.70 -5.02
CA GLU A 12 -2.23 -8.88 -4.64
C GLU A 12 -3.73 -8.57 -4.66
N TRP A 13 -4.11 -7.40 -4.14
CA TRP A 13 -5.50 -6.98 -4.08
C TRP A 13 -6.09 -6.70 -5.46
N PHE A 14 -5.33 -6.08 -6.37
CA PHE A 14 -5.77 -5.90 -7.77
C PHE A 14 -6.05 -7.25 -8.46
N SER A 15 -5.18 -8.24 -8.23
CA SER A 15 -5.34 -9.58 -8.79
C SER A 15 -6.55 -10.32 -8.21
N ARG A 16 -6.81 -10.15 -6.90
CA ARG A 16 -7.95 -10.76 -6.19
C ARG A 16 -9.29 -10.15 -6.53
N THR A 17 -9.33 -8.83 -6.74
CA THR A 17 -10.57 -8.06 -6.93
C THR A 17 -10.90 -7.77 -8.39
N ASN A 18 -10.02 -8.17 -9.33
CA ASN A 18 -10.12 -7.84 -10.75
C ASN A 18 -10.20 -6.32 -11.03
N LYS A 19 -9.68 -5.49 -10.11
CA LYS A 19 -9.60 -4.02 -10.23
C LYS A 19 -8.24 -3.63 -10.79
N LYS A 20 -8.17 -2.47 -11.48
CA LYS A 20 -6.91 -1.98 -12.07
C LYS A 20 -6.33 -0.82 -11.29
N GLN A 21 -5.01 -0.61 -11.43
CA GLN A 21 -4.30 0.55 -10.88
C GLN A 21 -4.91 1.87 -11.36
N VAL A 22 -5.29 1.96 -12.64
CA VAL A 22 -5.97 3.12 -13.23
C VAL A 22 -7.29 3.46 -12.54
N ASP A 23 -8.04 2.44 -12.09
CA ASP A 23 -9.33 2.65 -11.45
C ASP A 23 -9.15 3.19 -10.04
N LEU A 24 -8.16 2.66 -9.31
CA LEU A 24 -7.78 3.20 -8.01
C LEU A 24 -7.24 4.62 -8.13
N ALA A 25 -6.39 4.90 -9.12
CA ALA A 25 -5.86 6.24 -9.34
C ALA A 25 -6.98 7.26 -9.58
N ARG A 26 -7.96 6.92 -10.42
CA ARG A 26 -9.16 7.72 -10.67
C ARG A 26 -10.00 7.90 -9.41
N HIS A 27 -10.22 6.83 -8.66
CA HIS A 27 -10.99 6.87 -7.41
C HIS A 27 -10.35 7.79 -6.35
N LEU A 28 -9.02 7.80 -6.29
CA LEU A 28 -8.25 8.62 -5.35
C LEU A 28 -7.93 10.03 -5.85
N GLY A 29 -8.26 10.37 -7.11
CA GLY A 29 -7.91 11.64 -7.73
C GLY A 29 -6.40 11.87 -7.87
N VAL A 30 -5.63 10.80 -8.11
CA VAL A 30 -4.16 10.83 -8.26
C VAL A 30 -3.74 10.28 -9.62
N SER A 31 -2.46 10.45 -9.97
CA SER A 31 -1.90 9.85 -11.18
C SER A 31 -1.69 8.34 -11.01
N GLU A 32 -1.78 7.59 -12.11
CA GLU A 32 -1.41 6.17 -12.13
C GLU A 32 0.07 5.97 -11.75
N SER A 33 0.93 6.91 -12.14
CA SER A 33 2.35 6.91 -11.76
C SER A 33 2.55 6.97 -10.24
N PHE A 34 1.70 7.70 -9.51
CA PHE A 34 1.75 7.75 -8.05
C PHE A 34 1.41 6.37 -7.46
N ILE A 35 0.38 5.69 -7.97
CA ILE A 35 0.02 4.34 -7.52
C ILE A 35 1.15 3.35 -7.79
N SER A 36 1.77 3.42 -8.97
CA SER A 36 2.96 2.62 -9.28
C SER A 36 4.14 2.91 -8.34
N GLN A 37 4.38 4.18 -7.97
CA GLN A 37 5.40 4.53 -6.98
C GLN A 37 5.07 3.99 -5.59
N VAL A 38 3.81 3.99 -5.18
CA VAL A 38 3.36 3.38 -3.92
C VAL A 38 3.58 1.87 -3.93
N ILE A 39 3.25 1.19 -5.03
CA ILE A 39 3.49 -0.25 -5.19
C ILE A 39 4.98 -0.59 -5.03
N ASN A 40 5.83 0.22 -5.64
CA ASN A 40 7.29 0.05 -5.59
C ASN A 40 7.93 0.57 -4.29
N GLY A 41 7.15 1.01 -3.30
CA GLY A 41 7.66 1.54 -2.03
C GLY A 41 8.37 2.90 -2.14
N LYS A 42 8.30 3.56 -3.30
CA LYS A 42 8.93 4.87 -3.56
C LYS A 42 8.10 6.04 -3.03
N ALA A 43 6.80 5.83 -2.81
CA ALA A 43 5.87 6.81 -2.27
C ALA A 43 4.97 6.18 -1.21
N LYS A 44 4.42 7.02 -0.32
CA LYS A 44 3.44 6.61 0.69
C LYS A 44 2.12 7.30 0.45
N MET A 45 1.03 6.59 0.68
CA MET A 45 -0.31 7.20 0.70
C MET A 45 -0.54 7.91 2.03
N SER A 46 -1.31 9.00 2.00
CA SER A 46 -1.88 9.57 3.22
C SER A 46 -2.87 8.59 3.84
N VAL A 47 -3.16 8.76 5.14
CA VAL A 47 -4.14 7.94 5.88
C VAL A 47 -5.50 7.94 5.17
N GLU A 48 -5.97 9.11 4.71
CA GLU A 48 -7.22 9.26 3.96
C GLU A 48 -7.22 8.42 2.67
N LYS A 49 -6.16 8.51 1.85
CA LYS A 49 -6.05 7.73 0.61
C LYS A 49 -5.95 6.24 0.87
N MET A 50 -5.29 5.85 1.97
CA MET A 50 -5.21 4.46 2.39
C MET A 50 -6.58 3.93 2.82
N LYS A 51 -7.38 4.72 3.55
CA LYS A 51 -8.76 4.37 3.89
C LYS A 51 -9.64 4.23 2.65
N MET A 52 -9.59 5.19 1.74
CA MET A 52 -10.31 5.12 0.45
C MET A 52 -9.89 3.91 -0.39
N SER A 53 -8.59 3.57 -0.39
CA SER A 53 -8.09 2.38 -1.10
C SER A 53 -8.64 1.09 -0.50
N ALA A 54 -8.71 1.02 0.83
CA ALA A 54 -9.27 -0.12 1.56
C ALA A 54 -10.76 -0.30 1.23
N ASP A 55 -11.53 0.80 1.22
CA ASP A 55 -12.94 0.79 0.84
C ASP A 55 -13.13 0.40 -0.63
N PHE A 56 -12.27 0.90 -1.52
CA PHE A 56 -12.30 0.55 -2.94
C PHE A 56 -11.98 -0.93 -3.21
N LEU A 57 -11.07 -1.52 -2.44
CA LEU A 57 -10.65 -2.92 -2.57
C LEU A 57 -11.46 -3.89 -1.71
N GLY A 58 -12.28 -3.39 -0.77
CA GLY A 58 -13.07 -4.21 0.15
C GLY A 58 -12.21 -4.93 1.19
N CYS A 59 -11.12 -4.32 1.65
CA CYS A 59 -10.22 -4.87 2.67
C CYS A 59 -10.03 -3.91 3.84
N HIS A 60 -9.26 -4.30 4.86
CA HIS A 60 -8.85 -3.37 5.91
C HIS A 60 -7.60 -2.60 5.49
N MET A 61 -7.35 -1.43 6.11
CA MET A 61 -6.16 -0.62 5.80
C MET A 61 -4.86 -1.37 6.08
N GLU A 62 -4.86 -2.20 7.12
CA GLU A 62 -3.73 -3.03 7.52
C GLU A 62 -3.37 -4.08 6.46
N ASP A 63 -4.34 -4.49 5.63
CA ASP A 63 -4.12 -5.46 4.57
C ASP A 63 -3.44 -4.88 3.33
N LEU A 64 -3.41 -3.55 3.19
CA LEU A 64 -2.82 -2.86 2.04
C LEU A 64 -1.30 -2.82 2.08
N VAL A 65 -0.71 -3.05 3.27
CA VAL A 65 0.72 -2.96 3.51
C VAL A 65 1.22 -4.19 4.23
N GLU A 66 2.49 -4.51 4.03
CA GLU A 66 3.18 -5.49 4.84
C GLU A 66 3.73 -4.82 6.10
N TRP A 67 3.50 -5.41 7.27
CA TRP A 67 4.03 -4.90 8.54
C TRP A 67 5.30 -5.67 8.92
N ILE A 68 6.43 -4.97 8.97
CA ILE A 68 7.71 -5.57 9.37
C ILE A 68 8.02 -5.12 10.80
N TYR A 69 8.22 -6.09 11.68
CA TYR A 69 8.68 -5.87 13.05
C TYR A 69 10.21 -5.91 13.07
N GLU A 70 10.86 -4.75 13.19
CA GLU A 70 12.30 -4.72 13.41
C GLU A 70 12.61 -4.90 14.90
N SER A 71 13.37 -5.95 15.21
CA SER A 71 14.08 -6.08 16.49
C SER A 71 15.31 -5.17 16.47
N PRO A 72 15.65 -4.46 17.57
CA PRO A 72 16.81 -3.55 17.61
C PRO A 72 18.19 -4.20 17.36
N SER A 73 18.26 -5.52 17.18
CA SER A 73 19.49 -6.29 16.95
C SER A 73 19.96 -6.37 15.48
N ASP A 74 19.18 -5.89 14.50
CA ASP A 74 19.52 -5.98 13.07
C ASP A 74 20.31 -4.77 12.53
N LYS A 75 21.17 -4.16 13.36
CA LYS A 75 22.22 -3.24 12.89
C LYS A 75 23.55 -3.97 12.78
N ARG A 76 23.64 -4.99 11.91
CA ARG A 76 24.92 -5.57 11.48
C ARG A 76 24.82 -6.10 10.05
N LYS A 77 25.11 -5.26 9.06
CA LYS A 77 26.44 -5.14 8.40
C LYS A 77 26.28 -4.48 7.03
#